data_AF-A0A7W9EHE2-F1
#
_entry.id   AF-A0A7W9EHE2-F1
#
_cell.length_a   1.000
_cell.length_b   1.000
_cell.length_c   1.000
_cell.angle_alpha   90.00
_cell.angle_beta   90.00
_cell.angle_gamma   90.00
#
_symmetry.space_group_name_H-M   'P 1'
#
loop_
_entity.id
_entity.type
_entity.pdbx_description
1 polymer ?
#
loop_
_entity_poly.entity_id
_entity_poly.type
_entity_poly.pdbx_seq_one_letter_code
_entity_poly.pdbx_strand_id
1 'polypeptide(L)'
;MRGPPLCELQMTNPKTNDVYAHEVVMARVGHLIRRKQREIDRITRILRSCFDPAQVQAPKPGKIRQIILIGPYARRSWYEDKRSIDFSDYELWIIVNHPLFADDCCWQRAREVIGSELGDRCAVNVEIYSKADIRIARAERDTFILDRIEAGITLFRASRDAPLSACERQGVLS
;
A
#
# COMPACT_ATOMS: atom_id res chain seq x y z
N MET A 1 -40.05 42.04 -7.32
CA MET A 1 -38.85 41.52 -8.03
C MET A 1 -37.90 40.95 -6.98
N ARG A 2 -37.36 39.74 -7.24
CA ARG A 2 -36.10 39.12 -6.75
C ARG A 2 -35.88 39.03 -5.22
N GLY A 3 -35.58 37.88 -4.62
CA GLY A 3 -35.09 36.61 -5.18
C GLY A 3 -35.30 35.43 -4.21
N PRO A 4 -34.92 34.21 -4.62
CA PRO A 4 -35.10 33.01 -3.81
C PRO A 4 -34.10 32.98 -2.64
N PRO A 5 -34.36 32.21 -1.56
CA PRO A 5 -33.32 31.93 -0.58
C PRO A 5 -32.24 31.11 -1.29
N LEU A 6 -31.00 31.54 -1.14
CA LEU A 6 -29.84 30.76 -1.57
C LEU A 6 -29.82 29.47 -0.75
N CYS A 7 -30.25 28.36 -1.39
CA CYS A 7 -29.71 27.05 -1.06
C CYS A 7 -28.19 27.16 -1.24
N GLU A 8 -27.46 27.25 -0.14
CA GLU A 8 -26.04 26.94 -0.13
C GLU A 8 -25.91 25.48 -0.55
N LEU A 9 -25.65 25.28 -1.84
CA LEU A 9 -25.12 24.04 -2.36
C LEU A 9 -23.85 23.75 -1.57
N GLN A 10 -23.96 22.79 -0.65
CA GLN A 10 -22.85 22.12 -0.03
C GLN A 10 -21.94 21.59 -1.14
N MET A 11 -20.89 22.35 -1.46
CA MET A 11 -19.70 21.77 -2.08
C MET A 11 -18.97 21.03 -0.96
N THR A 12 -19.39 19.80 -0.68
CA THR A 12 -18.56 18.86 0.08
C THR A 12 -17.33 18.56 -0.77
N ASN A 13 -16.32 19.41 -0.62
CA ASN A 13 -14.98 19.22 -1.14
C ASN A 13 -14.39 17.98 -0.45
N PRO A 14 -14.13 16.85 -1.13
CA PRO A 14 -13.45 15.73 -0.48
C PRO A 14 -11.94 16.01 -0.56
N LYS A 15 -11.47 17.01 0.19
CA LYS A 15 -10.04 17.27 0.37
C LYS A 15 -9.70 17.16 1.83
N THR A 16 -9.72 15.96 2.38
CA THR A 16 -9.32 15.78 3.77
C THR A 16 -8.70 14.41 3.99
N ASN A 17 -7.37 14.42 4.12
CA ASN A 17 -6.47 13.43 4.75
C ASN A 17 -5.74 12.36 3.90
N ASP A 18 -6.01 12.17 2.60
CA ASP A 18 -5.18 11.26 1.77
C ASP A 18 -3.89 11.90 1.22
N VAL A 19 -3.80 13.24 1.24
CA VAL A 19 -2.62 14.00 0.78
C VAL A 19 -1.37 13.62 1.57
N TYR A 20 -1.51 13.41 2.87
CA TYR A 20 -0.39 13.07 3.75
C TYR A 20 0.19 11.67 3.44
N ALA A 21 -0.64 10.72 3.01
CA ALA A 21 -0.13 9.40 2.63
C ALA A 21 0.68 9.46 1.34
N HIS A 22 0.23 10.24 0.35
CA HIS A 22 0.89 10.37 -0.94
C HIS A 22 2.31 10.91 -0.85
N GLU A 23 2.42 12.11 -0.28
CA GLU A 23 3.68 12.86 -0.24
C GLU A 23 4.73 12.11 0.59
N VAL A 24 4.30 11.44 1.67
CA VAL A 24 5.17 10.62 2.51
C VAL A 24 5.72 9.43 1.74
N VAL A 25 4.89 8.69 1.00
CA VAL A 25 5.37 7.56 0.20
C VAL A 25 6.33 8.03 -0.88
N MET A 26 5.96 9.06 -1.65
CA MET A 26 6.84 9.58 -2.71
C MET A 26 8.17 10.12 -2.16
N ALA A 27 8.16 10.79 -1.01
CA ALA A 27 9.39 11.27 -0.37
C ALA A 27 10.32 10.12 0.06
N ARG A 28 9.75 9.00 0.54
CA ARG A 28 10.52 7.80 0.92
C ARG A 28 11.25 7.16 -0.26
N VAL A 29 10.71 7.30 -1.48
CA VAL A 29 11.32 6.82 -2.73
C VAL A 29 11.81 7.97 -3.63
N GLY A 30 12.18 9.11 -3.02
CA GLY A 30 12.56 10.33 -3.72
C GLY A 30 13.78 10.21 -4.63
N HIS A 31 14.59 9.16 -4.46
CA HIS A 31 15.74 8.84 -5.32
C HIS A 31 15.35 8.26 -6.68
N LEU A 32 14.12 7.75 -6.83
CA LEU A 32 13.61 7.21 -8.10
C LEU A 32 13.06 8.34 -8.98
N ILE A 33 12.88 8.09 -10.28
CA ILE A 33 12.19 9.05 -11.15
C ILE A 33 10.72 9.23 -10.77
N ARG A 34 10.15 10.39 -11.14
CA ARG A 34 8.75 10.74 -10.80
C ARG A 34 7.71 9.72 -11.23
N ARG A 35 7.92 9.02 -12.35
CA ARG A 35 7.01 7.95 -12.82
C ARG A 35 6.91 6.83 -11.78
N LYS A 36 8.05 6.26 -11.38
CA LYS A 36 8.15 5.16 -10.41
C LYS A 36 7.66 5.55 -9.03
N GLN A 37 7.97 6.78 -8.59
CA GLN A 37 7.45 7.31 -7.33
C GLN A 37 5.91 7.28 -7.30
N ARG A 38 5.24 7.67 -8.40
CA ARG A 38 3.77 7.65 -8.51
C ARG A 38 3.22 6.23 -8.58
N GLU A 39 3.90 5.32 -9.27
CA GLU A 39 3.49 3.90 -9.34
C GLU A 39 3.55 3.25 -7.96
N ILE A 40 4.67 3.38 -7.26
CA ILE A 40 4.86 2.82 -5.91
C ILE A 40 3.84 3.40 -4.93
N ASP A 41 3.60 4.71 -4.99
CA ASP A 41 2.54 5.33 -4.22
C ASP A 41 1.17 4.71 -4.53
N ARG A 42 0.82 4.60 -5.82
CA ARG A 42 -0.48 4.07 -6.24
C ARG A 42 -0.67 2.63 -5.76
N ILE A 43 0.35 1.79 -5.93
CA ILE A 43 0.36 0.40 -5.42
C ILE A 43 0.13 0.40 -3.92
N THR A 44 0.87 1.23 -3.17
CA THR A 44 0.75 1.32 -1.70
C THR A 44 -0.67 1.71 -1.28
N ARG A 45 -1.31 2.65 -1.99
CA ARG A 45 -2.69 3.05 -1.71
C ARG A 45 -3.67 1.93 -1.99
N ILE A 46 -3.56 1.27 -3.15
CA ILE A 46 -4.45 0.15 -3.51
C ILE A 46 -4.35 -0.96 -2.47
N LEU A 47 -3.13 -1.36 -2.08
CA LEU A 47 -2.92 -2.37 -1.04
C LEU A 47 -3.59 -2.00 0.28
N ARG A 48 -3.57 -0.73 0.66
CA ARG A 48 -4.20 -0.26 1.91
C ARG A 48 -5.72 -0.14 1.79
N SER A 49 -6.24 0.28 0.65
CA SER A 49 -7.68 0.51 0.45
C SER A 49 -8.45 -0.77 0.13
N CYS A 50 -7.80 -1.73 -0.53
CA CYS A 50 -8.43 -2.96 -1.01
C CYS A 50 -8.12 -4.19 -0.15
N PHE A 51 -7.38 -4.03 0.96
CA PHE A 51 -7.23 -5.07 1.96
C PHE A 51 -8.57 -5.34 2.64
N ASP A 52 -9.08 -6.55 2.48
CA ASP A 52 -10.38 -6.97 3.02
C ASP A 52 -10.23 -8.07 4.08
N PRO A 53 -10.05 -7.70 5.35
CA PRO A 53 -9.93 -8.68 6.44
C PRO A 53 -11.24 -9.40 6.78
N ALA A 54 -12.38 -8.98 6.20
CA ALA A 54 -13.67 -9.62 6.51
C ALA A 54 -13.83 -11.00 5.83
N GLN A 55 -12.96 -11.33 4.87
CA GLN A 55 -12.94 -12.62 4.17
C GLN A 55 -12.55 -13.79 5.09
N VAL A 56 -11.91 -13.51 6.23
CA VAL A 56 -11.44 -14.54 7.18
C VAL A 56 -11.96 -14.27 8.58
N GLN A 57 -12.37 -15.32 9.28
CA GLN A 57 -12.74 -15.23 10.69
C GLN A 57 -11.48 -15.32 11.56
N ALA A 58 -11.11 -14.22 12.20
CA ALA A 58 -9.92 -14.12 13.04
C ALA A 58 -10.25 -13.58 14.44
N PRO A 59 -9.46 -13.91 15.48
CA PRO A 59 -9.72 -13.47 16.85
C PRO A 59 -9.49 -11.97 17.07
N LYS A 60 -8.94 -11.26 16.09
CA LYS A 60 -8.61 -9.83 16.15
C LYS A 60 -8.91 -9.19 14.80
N PRO A 61 -9.30 -7.91 14.74
CA PRO A 61 -9.51 -7.22 13.47
C PRO A 61 -8.20 -7.16 12.67
N GLY A 62 -8.30 -7.38 11.36
CA GLY A 62 -7.15 -7.37 10.46
C GLY A 62 -6.56 -5.98 10.31
N LYS A 63 -5.23 -5.89 10.43
CA LYS A 63 -4.49 -4.65 10.31
C LYS A 63 -3.19 -4.90 9.56
N ILE A 64 -2.99 -4.12 8.50
CA ILE A 64 -1.67 -3.93 7.89
C ILE A 64 -0.79 -3.21 8.91
N ARG A 65 0.35 -3.80 9.26
CA ARG A 65 1.34 -3.16 10.14
C ARG A 65 2.34 -2.38 9.34
N GLN A 66 2.86 -2.98 8.27
CA GLN A 66 3.88 -2.39 7.41
C GLN A 66 3.69 -2.78 5.96
N ILE A 67 4.08 -1.90 5.04
CA ILE A 67 4.29 -2.19 3.62
C ILE A 67 5.72 -1.74 3.31
N ILE A 68 6.51 -2.60 2.69
CA ILE A 68 7.94 -2.42 2.47
C ILE A 68 8.23 -2.67 0.99
N LEU A 69 8.95 -1.74 0.34
CA LEU A 69 9.52 -1.96 -0.98
C LEU A 69 10.81 -2.76 -0.83
N ILE A 70 10.92 -3.85 -1.57
CA ILE A 70 12.07 -4.75 -1.59
C ILE A 70 12.79 -4.66 -2.95
N GLY A 71 14.05 -5.09 -2.95
CA GLY A 71 14.80 -5.31 -4.18
C GLY A 71 15.47 -4.05 -4.73
N PRO A 72 15.73 -4.00 -6.04
CA PRO A 72 16.59 -2.99 -6.65
C PRO A 72 16.12 -1.55 -6.41
N TYR A 73 14.81 -1.31 -6.46
CA TYR A 73 14.21 0.02 -6.30
C TYR A 73 14.28 0.57 -4.87
N ALA A 74 14.51 -0.28 -3.87
CA ALA A 74 14.78 0.14 -2.50
C ALA A 74 16.21 0.67 -2.30
N ARG A 75 17.13 0.40 -3.24
CA ARG A 75 18.52 0.85 -3.16
C ARG A 75 18.62 2.32 -3.55
N ARG A 76 19.18 3.15 -2.66
CA ARG A 76 19.37 4.59 -2.91
C ARG A 76 20.29 4.90 -4.09
N SER A 77 21.20 3.99 -4.41
CA SER A 77 22.13 4.08 -5.55
C SER A 77 21.63 3.36 -6.80
N TRP A 78 20.33 3.08 -6.90
CA TRP A 78 19.75 2.41 -8.05
C TRP A 78 20.03 3.21 -9.35
N TYR A 79 20.56 2.51 -10.36
CA TYR A 79 20.81 3.06 -11.68
C TYR A 79 19.74 2.54 -12.66
N GLU A 80 19.18 3.46 -13.44
CA GLU A 80 18.13 3.13 -14.40
C GLU A 80 18.73 2.70 -15.74
N ASP A 81 18.53 1.44 -16.12
CA ASP A 81 18.78 0.99 -17.48
C ASP A 81 17.57 1.27 -18.39
N LYS A 82 17.78 1.27 -19.71
CA LYS A 82 16.72 1.55 -20.70
C LYS A 82 15.48 0.66 -20.55
N ARG A 83 15.62 -0.60 -20.15
CA ARG A 83 14.48 -1.52 -19.97
C ARG A 83 13.67 -1.17 -18.74
N SER A 84 14.34 -0.87 -17.64
CA SER A 84 13.74 -0.46 -16.36
C SER A 84 13.05 0.90 -16.43
N ILE A 85 13.41 1.75 -17.40
CA ILE A 85 12.75 3.03 -17.65
C ILE A 85 11.34 2.82 -18.23
N ASP A 86 11.14 1.80 -19.05
CA ASP A 86 9.86 1.54 -19.72
C ASP A 86 8.96 0.62 -18.89
N PHE A 87 9.50 -0.48 -18.37
CA PHE A 87 8.74 -1.46 -17.58
C PHE A 87 9.42 -1.75 -16.25
N SER A 88 8.65 -1.74 -15.16
CA SER A 88 9.17 -1.96 -13.80
C SER A 88 8.66 -3.26 -13.20
N ASP A 89 9.43 -3.87 -12.32
CA ASP A 89 9.00 -5.02 -11.53
C ASP A 89 9.18 -4.69 -10.05
N TYR A 90 8.07 -4.43 -9.37
CA TYR A 90 8.08 -4.02 -7.98
C TYR A 90 7.81 -5.20 -7.07
N GLU A 91 8.71 -5.41 -6.12
CA GLU A 91 8.51 -6.38 -5.05
C GLU A 91 8.11 -5.66 -3.76
N LEU A 92 6.94 -6.01 -3.21
CA LEU A 92 6.44 -5.44 -1.97
C LEU A 92 6.19 -6.54 -0.94
N TRP A 93 6.70 -6.31 0.26
CA TRP A 93 6.43 -7.15 1.41
C TRP A 93 5.46 -6.45 2.36
N ILE A 94 4.42 -7.16 2.76
CA ILE A 94 3.39 -6.66 3.67
C ILE A 94 3.46 -7.44 4.96
N ILE A 95 3.49 -6.73 6.09
CA ILE A 95 3.44 -7.35 7.41
C ILE A 95 2.07 -7.11 8.02
N VAL A 96 1.29 -8.16 8.26
CA VAL A 96 -0.01 -8.13 8.93
C VAL A 96 0.07 -8.52 10.40
N ASN A 97 -0.96 -8.17 11.17
CA ASN A 97 -0.99 -8.43 12.60
C ASN A 97 -1.26 -9.89 12.99
N HIS A 98 -1.81 -10.71 12.09
CA HIS A 98 -2.18 -12.11 12.36
C HIS A 98 -1.99 -12.99 11.12
N PRO A 99 -1.53 -14.25 11.25
CA PRO A 99 -1.30 -15.17 10.11
C PRO A 99 -2.49 -15.36 9.18
N LEU A 100 -3.71 -15.42 9.72
CA LEU A 100 -4.94 -15.56 8.91
C LEU A 100 -5.13 -14.43 7.88
N PHE A 101 -4.57 -13.24 8.10
CA PHE A 101 -4.66 -12.14 7.13
C PHE A 101 -3.57 -12.19 6.05
N ALA A 102 -2.71 -13.20 6.06
CA ALA A 102 -1.81 -13.52 4.96
C ALA A 102 -2.49 -14.39 3.89
N ASP A 103 -3.71 -14.86 4.15
CA ASP A 103 -4.49 -15.61 3.18
C ASP A 103 -4.81 -14.75 1.94
N ASP A 104 -4.64 -15.35 0.75
CA ASP A 104 -4.80 -14.65 -0.53
C ASP A 104 -6.20 -14.06 -0.72
N CYS A 105 -7.25 -14.63 -0.12
CA CYS A 105 -8.60 -14.08 -0.23
C CYS A 105 -8.71 -12.64 0.30
N CYS A 106 -7.90 -12.27 1.31
CA CYS A 106 -7.86 -10.91 1.86
C CYS A 106 -7.27 -9.88 0.89
N TRP A 107 -6.56 -10.34 -0.14
CA TRP A 107 -5.73 -9.52 -1.04
C TRP A 107 -6.12 -9.62 -2.51
N GLN A 108 -7.01 -10.54 -2.85
CA GLN A 108 -7.46 -10.77 -4.22
C GLN A 108 -7.91 -9.47 -4.90
N ARG A 109 -8.78 -8.69 -4.25
CA ARG A 109 -9.24 -7.40 -4.77
C ARG A 109 -8.09 -6.41 -5.02
N ALA A 110 -7.11 -6.37 -4.13
CA ALA A 110 -5.96 -5.48 -4.29
C ALA A 110 -5.11 -5.89 -5.51
N ARG A 111 -4.87 -7.20 -5.69
CA ARG A 111 -4.14 -7.75 -6.84
C ARG A 111 -4.88 -7.46 -8.16
N GLU A 112 -6.20 -7.62 -8.19
CA GLU A 112 -7.03 -7.33 -9.37
C GLU A 112 -6.96 -5.85 -9.76
N VAL A 113 -7.11 -4.93 -8.80
CA VAL A 113 -7.04 -3.48 -9.05
C VAL A 113 -5.64 -3.08 -9.51
N ILE A 114 -4.57 -3.64 -8.91
CA ILE A 114 -3.19 -3.39 -9.37
C ILE A 114 -3.00 -3.88 -10.81
N GLY A 115 -3.42 -5.11 -11.12
CA GLY A 115 -3.30 -5.66 -12.46
C GLY A 115 -4.04 -4.82 -13.51
N SER A 116 -5.26 -4.38 -13.19
CA SER A 116 -6.06 -3.54 -14.08
C SER A 116 -5.49 -2.13 -14.27
N GLU A 117 -4.93 -1.52 -13.24
CA GLU A 117 -4.48 -0.13 -13.32
C GLU A 117 -3.02 0.01 -13.78
N LEU A 118 -2.17 -0.98 -13.52
CA LEU A 118 -0.72 -0.86 -13.63
C LEU A 118 -0.06 -1.99 -14.43
N GLY A 119 -0.78 -3.04 -14.82
CA GLY A 119 -0.21 -4.24 -15.45
C GLY A 119 0.49 -3.99 -16.80
N ASP A 120 0.18 -2.89 -17.47
CA ASP A 120 0.84 -2.45 -18.71
C ASP A 120 2.17 -1.71 -18.47
N ARG A 121 2.38 -1.18 -17.26
CA ARG A 121 3.52 -0.34 -16.88
C ARG A 121 4.49 -1.04 -15.95
N CYS A 122 3.99 -1.93 -15.11
CA CYS A 122 4.80 -2.69 -14.18
C CYS A 122 4.17 -4.02 -13.75
N ALA A 123 5.03 -5.00 -13.46
CA ALA A 123 4.68 -6.15 -12.66
C ALA A 123 4.79 -5.80 -11.17
N VAL A 124 3.94 -6.42 -10.36
CA VAL A 124 3.92 -6.20 -8.91
C VAL A 124 3.84 -7.54 -8.20
N ASN A 125 4.93 -7.94 -7.57
CA ASN A 125 4.95 -9.11 -6.69
C ASN A 125 4.66 -8.67 -5.24
N VAL A 126 3.72 -9.36 -4.59
CA VAL A 126 3.30 -9.05 -3.22
C VAL A 126 3.40 -10.31 -2.37
N GLU A 127 4.28 -10.25 -1.37
CA GLU A 127 4.45 -11.29 -0.36
C GLU A 127 3.92 -10.80 0.99
N ILE A 128 3.15 -11.64 1.67
CA ILE A 128 2.48 -11.27 2.91
C ILE A 128 3.03 -12.11 4.05
N TYR A 129 3.59 -11.43 5.04
CA TYR A 129 4.08 -12.01 6.27
C TYR A 129 3.20 -11.58 7.43
N SER A 130 3.10 -12.42 8.44
CA SER A 130 2.50 -12.06 9.71
C SER A 130 3.54 -11.61 10.72
N LYS A 131 3.10 -10.93 11.78
CA LYS A 131 3.95 -10.66 12.93
C LYS A 131 4.56 -11.95 13.52
N ALA A 132 3.87 -13.08 13.43
CA ALA A 132 4.39 -14.34 13.94
C ALA A 132 5.59 -14.80 13.11
N ASP A 133 5.51 -14.72 11.79
CA ASP A 133 6.59 -15.11 10.86
C ASP A 133 7.84 -14.28 11.10
N ILE A 134 7.69 -12.96 11.28
CA ILE A 134 8.83 -12.08 11.61
C ILE A 134 9.45 -12.42 12.97
N ARG A 135 8.68 -12.92 13.95
CA ARG A 135 9.25 -13.39 15.22
C ARG A 135 10.03 -14.70 15.04
N ILE A 136 9.52 -15.61 14.22
CA ILE A 136 10.17 -16.89 13.91
C ILE A 136 11.49 -16.62 13.20
N ALA A 137 11.48 -15.80 12.14
CA ALA A 137 12.69 -15.39 11.43
C ALA A 137 13.75 -14.78 12.36
N ARG A 138 13.32 -13.96 13.35
CA ARG A 138 14.22 -13.41 14.38
C ARG A 138 14.79 -14.48 15.31
N ALA A 139 13.97 -15.44 15.74
CA ALA A 139 14.40 -16.51 16.63
C ALA A 139 15.40 -17.45 15.94
N GLU A 140 15.16 -17.74 14.66
CA GLU A 140 15.98 -18.63 13.83
C GLU A 140 17.18 -17.93 13.20
N ARG A 141 17.29 -16.60 13.34
CA ARG A 141 18.31 -15.76 12.68
C ARG A 141 18.29 -15.94 11.16
N ASP A 142 17.10 -16.04 10.59
CA ASP A 142 16.91 -16.12 9.15
C ASP A 142 17.30 -14.79 8.49
N THR A 143 18.52 -14.77 7.95
CA THR A 143 19.09 -13.60 7.26
C THR A 143 18.36 -13.29 5.97
N PHE A 144 17.69 -14.26 5.32
CA PHE A 144 16.96 -13.98 4.08
C PHE A 144 15.83 -12.98 4.31
N ILE A 145 15.01 -13.21 5.35
CA ILE A 145 13.89 -12.32 5.68
C ILE A 145 14.40 -11.03 6.33
N LEU A 146 15.31 -11.15 7.30
CA LEU A 146 15.73 -10.01 8.12
C LEU A 146 16.53 -8.99 7.30
N ASP A 147 17.49 -9.44 6.50
CA ASP A 147 18.36 -8.54 5.74
C ASP A 147 17.56 -7.84 4.63
N ARG A 148 16.56 -8.52 4.03
CA ARG A 148 15.67 -7.91 3.02
C ARG A 148 14.78 -6.84 3.64
N ILE A 149 14.21 -7.10 4.81
CA ILE A 149 13.41 -6.10 5.54
C ILE A 149 14.26 -4.90 5.94
N GLU A 150 15.52 -5.13 6.37
CA GLU A 150 16.45 -4.06 6.74
C GLU A 150 16.91 -3.23 5.53
N ALA A 151 17.21 -3.88 4.41
CA ALA A 151 17.59 -3.22 3.17
C ALA A 151 16.42 -2.53 2.45
N GLY A 152 15.18 -2.91 2.77
CA GLY A 152 13.96 -2.38 2.16
C GLY A 152 13.59 -0.97 2.61
N ILE A 153 12.73 -0.31 1.84
CA ILE A 153 12.15 1.00 2.20
C ILE A 153 10.75 0.77 2.77
N THR A 154 10.53 1.12 4.04
CA THR A 154 9.18 1.07 4.63
C THR A 154 8.30 2.17 4.01
N LEU A 155 7.36 1.79 3.14
CA LEU A 155 6.41 2.67 2.46
C LEU A 155 5.22 3.04 3.35
N PHE A 156 4.79 2.13 4.23
CA PHE A 156 3.75 2.41 5.22
C PHE A 156 4.09 1.72 6.56
N ARG A 157 3.78 2.39 7.68
CA ARG A 157 3.88 1.84 9.03
C ARG A 157 2.74 2.36 9.90
N ALA A 158 1.84 1.46 10.31
CA ALA A 158 0.64 1.80 11.06
C ALA A 158 0.89 2.48 12.43
N SER A 159 2.09 2.36 12.99
CA SER A 159 2.45 3.03 14.25
C SER A 159 2.92 4.48 14.06
N ARG A 160 3.10 4.95 12.82
CA ARG A 160 3.64 6.28 12.50
C ARG A 160 2.78 7.02 11.48
N ASP A 161 2.19 6.30 10.54
CA ASP A 161 1.46 6.87 9.42
C ASP A 161 -0.05 6.86 9.70
N ALA A 162 -0.74 7.94 9.33
CA ALA A 162 -2.18 8.07 9.51
C ALA A 162 -2.95 6.98 8.74
N PRO A 163 -4.06 6.45 9.30
CA PRO A 163 -4.94 5.56 8.56
C PRO A 163 -5.48 6.28 7.31
N LEU A 164 -5.74 5.54 6.23
CA LEU A 164 -6.52 6.11 5.14
C LEU A 164 -7.88 6.50 5.72
N SER A 165 -8.33 7.73 5.46
CA SER A 165 -9.73 8.07 5.69
C SER A 165 -10.58 7.02 5.00
N ALA A 166 -11.51 6.41 5.73
CA ALA A 166 -12.40 5.43 5.15
C ALA A 166 -13.02 6.06 3.90
N CYS A 167 -12.89 5.38 2.74
CA CYS A 167 -13.79 5.64 1.64
C CYS A 167 -15.19 5.43 2.21
N GLU A 168 -16.02 6.48 2.21
CA GLU A 168 -17.41 6.38 2.61
C GLU A 168 -18.00 5.20 1.85
N ARG A 169 -18.33 4.12 2.58
CA ARG A 169 -19.19 3.06 2.06
C ARG A 169 -20.55 3.71 1.88
N GLN A 170 -20.74 4.44 0.78
CA GLN A 170 -22.05 4.91 0.38
C GLN A 170 -22.94 3.67 0.28
N GLY A 171 -23.98 3.70 1.10
CA GLY A 171 -24.92 2.62 1.24
C GLY A 171 -25.64 2.38 -0.06
N VAL A 172 -25.79 1.10 -0.40
CA VAL A 172 -26.91 0.66 -1.22
C VAL A 172 -27.70 -0.28 -0.32
N LEU A 173 -28.51 0.33 0.54
CA LEU A 173 -29.77 -0.23 1.00
C LEU A 173 -30.86 0.59 0.30
N SER A 174 -31.43 0.01 -0.75
CA SER A 174 -32.78 0.24 -1.25
C SER A 174 -33.13 -0.94 -2.15
#